data_AF-A0A937Z268-F1
#
_entry.id   AF-A0A937Z268-F1
#
_cell.length_a   1.000
_cell.length_b   1.000
_cell.length_c   1.000
_cell.angle_alpha   90.00
_cell.angle_beta   90.00
_cell.angle_gamma   90.00
#
_symmetry.space_group_name_H-M   'P 1'
#
loop_
_entity.id
_entity.type
_entity.pdbx_description
1 polymer ?
#
loop_
_entity_poly.entity_id
_entity_poly.type
_entity_poly.pdbx_seq_one_letter_code
_entity_poly.pdbx_strand_id
1 'polypeptide(L)'
;SDTLSNFENLTGSDLNDRLTGSSGINIINGGKGDDIITGGGGADVLWGGAGSDLFDFNSVSETGNSASARDVIMDFQQGTDRIDLSTIDASSARRGNNVFLFQGSATSFGTSADGEIRYVHENGMTVIYGDTDRDSTPEFQIALDGIYTLTSADFIL
;
A
#
# COMPACT_ATOMS: atom_id res chain seq x y z
N SER A 1 7.57 -3.41 -29.16
CA SER A 1 8.17 -4.56 -28.47
C SER A 1 8.44 -4.09 -27.06
N ASP A 2 7.60 -4.48 -26.11
CA ASP A 2 7.91 -4.21 -24.70
C ASP A 2 8.90 -5.26 -24.20
N THR A 3 9.91 -4.80 -23.47
CA THR A 3 10.89 -5.65 -22.82
C THR A 3 10.61 -5.54 -21.33
N LEU A 4 9.93 -6.53 -20.77
CA LEU A 4 9.76 -6.68 -19.32
C LEU A 4 11.03 -7.36 -18.81
N SER A 5 11.93 -6.61 -18.19
CA SER A 5 13.16 -7.12 -17.55
C SER A 5 13.15 -6.78 -16.06
N ASN A 6 13.77 -7.64 -15.23
CA ASN A 6 13.87 -7.51 -13.76
C ASN A 6 12.52 -7.66 -13.02
N PHE A 7 11.72 -8.66 -13.45
CA PHE A 7 10.56 -9.10 -12.66
C PHE A 7 10.96 -10.30 -11.83
N GLU A 8 10.90 -10.18 -10.50
CA GLU A 8 10.99 -11.33 -9.61
C GLU A 8 9.60 -11.80 -9.20
N ASN A 9 9.36 -13.10 -9.35
CA ASN A 9 8.13 -13.74 -8.86
C ASN A 9 8.45 -14.42 -7.54
N LEU A 10 7.73 -14.06 -6.49
CA LEU A 10 7.80 -14.71 -5.18
C LEU A 10 6.47 -15.39 -4.89
N THR A 11 6.52 -16.64 -4.46
CA THR A 11 5.34 -17.38 -4.05
C THR A 11 5.64 -17.99 -2.69
N GLY A 12 4.81 -17.69 -1.71
CA GLY A 12 4.84 -18.29 -0.40
C GLY A 12 4.27 -19.71 -0.42
N SER A 13 3.84 -20.15 0.74
CA SER A 13 3.51 -21.53 1.06
C SER A 13 2.05 -21.67 1.50
N ASP A 14 1.76 -22.77 2.20
CA ASP A 14 0.46 -22.97 2.85
C ASP A 14 0.51 -22.54 4.34
N LEU A 15 1.57 -21.84 4.75
CA LEU A 15 1.86 -21.39 6.11
C LEU A 15 2.07 -19.88 6.12
N ASN A 16 2.05 -19.29 7.31
CA ASN A 16 2.37 -17.88 7.52
C ASN A 16 3.80 -17.57 7.09
N ASP A 17 3.94 -16.77 6.04
CA ASP A 17 5.20 -16.37 5.44
C ASP A 17 5.52 -14.90 5.68
N ARG A 18 6.81 -14.57 5.59
CA ARG A 18 7.28 -13.18 5.44
C ARG A 18 7.97 -13.06 4.10
N LEU A 19 7.32 -12.37 3.18
CA LEU A 19 7.75 -12.21 1.80
C LEU A 19 8.23 -10.78 1.59
N THR A 20 9.44 -10.63 1.07
CA THR A 20 10.03 -9.32 0.76
C THR A 20 10.60 -9.38 -0.64
N GLY A 21 10.13 -8.50 -1.50
CA GLY A 21 10.65 -8.33 -2.86
C GLY A 21 11.98 -7.58 -2.91
N SER A 22 12.34 -7.15 -4.11
CA SER A 22 13.58 -6.46 -4.44
C SER A 22 13.35 -4.95 -4.58
N SER A 23 14.28 -4.24 -5.22
CA SER A 23 14.09 -2.83 -5.61
C SER A 23 13.60 -2.69 -7.06
N GLY A 24 13.26 -3.80 -7.72
CA GLY A 24 12.64 -3.85 -9.04
C GLY A 24 11.19 -4.32 -8.93
N ILE A 25 10.51 -4.42 -10.07
CA ILE A 25 9.09 -4.80 -10.07
C ILE A 25 8.93 -6.26 -9.65
N ASN A 26 8.01 -6.54 -8.73
CA ASN A 26 7.76 -7.87 -8.22
C ASN A 26 6.31 -8.33 -8.40
N ILE A 27 6.15 -9.64 -8.53
CA ILE A 27 4.86 -10.33 -8.47
C ILE A 27 4.93 -11.25 -7.25
N ILE A 28 4.22 -10.90 -6.18
CA ILE A 28 4.29 -11.63 -4.92
C ILE A 28 2.93 -12.24 -4.61
N ASN A 29 2.91 -13.54 -4.32
CA ASN A 29 1.72 -14.26 -3.88
C ASN A 29 2.00 -14.93 -2.53
N GLY A 30 1.28 -14.54 -1.48
CA GLY A 30 1.39 -15.09 -0.13
C GLY A 30 1.06 -16.57 -0.08
N GLY A 31 -0.12 -16.93 -0.59
CA GLY A 31 -0.55 -18.31 -0.71
C GLY A 31 -1.66 -18.59 0.30
N LYS A 32 -1.42 -19.47 1.27
CA LYS A 32 -2.31 -19.60 2.43
C LYS A 32 -1.54 -19.27 3.69
N GLY A 33 -2.27 -18.90 4.74
CA GLY A 33 -1.68 -18.51 6.01
C GLY A 33 -1.82 -17.01 6.20
N ASP A 34 -1.46 -16.53 7.38
CA ASP A 34 -1.45 -15.09 7.65
C ASP A 34 -0.07 -14.54 7.25
N ASP A 35 0.02 -13.92 6.07
CA ASP A 35 1.28 -13.53 5.45
C ASP A 35 1.63 -12.07 5.71
N ILE A 36 2.93 -11.76 5.77
CA ILE A 36 3.43 -10.38 5.74
C ILE A 36 4.18 -10.15 4.43
N ILE A 37 3.69 -9.23 3.62
CA ILE A 37 4.14 -9.00 2.25
C ILE A 37 4.67 -7.58 2.12
N THR A 38 5.96 -7.44 1.81
CA THR A 38 6.60 -6.18 1.42
C THR A 38 6.99 -6.26 -0.05
N GLY A 39 6.39 -5.44 -0.91
CA GLY A 39 6.74 -5.36 -2.34
C GLY A 39 8.20 -4.98 -2.54
N GLY A 40 8.65 -3.96 -1.81
CA GLY A 40 9.98 -3.39 -1.95
C GLY A 40 9.90 -2.12 -2.79
N GLY A 41 10.91 -1.83 -3.59
CA GLY A 41 10.84 -0.68 -4.51
C GLY A 41 10.34 -1.15 -5.86
N GLY A 42 9.35 -0.49 -6.45
CA GLY A 42 8.84 -0.98 -7.72
C GLY A 42 7.43 -0.49 -7.99
N ALA A 43 6.77 -1.16 -8.92
CA ALA A 43 5.34 -1.03 -9.15
C ALA A 43 4.78 -2.45 -9.08
N ASP A 44 4.62 -2.93 -7.85
CA ASP A 44 4.50 -4.36 -7.56
C ASP A 44 3.06 -4.84 -7.68
N VAL A 45 2.90 -6.14 -7.94
CA VAL A 45 1.60 -6.80 -7.96
C VAL A 45 1.55 -7.83 -6.86
N LEU A 46 0.67 -7.61 -5.89
CA LEU A 46 0.65 -8.33 -4.62
C LEU A 46 -0.66 -9.09 -4.47
N TRP A 47 -0.56 -10.35 -4.07
CA TRP A 47 -1.67 -11.19 -3.62
C TRP A 47 -1.37 -11.68 -2.22
N GLY A 48 -2.30 -11.45 -1.29
CA GLY A 48 -2.25 -12.05 0.04
C GLY A 48 -2.59 -13.53 -0.04
N GLY A 49 -3.68 -13.84 -0.74
CA GLY A 49 -4.21 -15.18 -0.85
C GLY A 49 -5.25 -15.45 0.24
N ALA A 50 -5.11 -16.57 0.94
CA ALA A 50 -6.08 -16.99 1.95
C ALA A 50 -5.50 -16.87 3.37
N GLY A 51 -6.08 -16.00 4.19
CA GLY A 51 -5.62 -15.78 5.56
C GLY A 51 -5.86 -14.34 5.93
N SER A 52 -5.31 -13.89 7.05
CA SER A 52 -5.28 -12.47 7.43
C SER A 52 -3.94 -11.88 7.06
N ASP A 53 -3.88 -11.22 5.90
CA ASP A 53 -2.63 -10.79 5.32
C ASP A 53 -2.30 -9.33 5.66
N LEU A 54 -1.02 -9.04 5.78
CA LEU A 54 -0.48 -7.71 6.06
C LEU A 54 0.40 -7.25 4.90
N PHE A 55 -0.06 -6.23 4.18
CA PHE A 55 0.72 -5.56 3.14
C PHE A 55 1.52 -4.42 3.78
N ASP A 56 2.83 -4.61 3.91
CA ASP A 56 3.74 -3.76 4.69
C ASP A 56 4.53 -2.81 3.79
N PHE A 57 4.31 -1.50 3.97
CA PHE A 57 5.03 -0.44 3.26
C PHE A 57 5.88 0.36 4.26
N ASN A 58 7.19 0.30 4.07
CA ASN A 58 8.20 0.85 4.98
C ASN A 58 8.71 2.24 4.58
N SER A 59 8.41 2.70 3.37
CA SER A 59 8.79 4.03 2.88
C SER A 59 7.84 4.50 1.79
N VAL A 60 7.63 5.82 1.67
CA VAL A 60 6.91 6.41 0.53
C VAL A 60 7.55 6.11 -0.83
N SER A 61 8.82 5.70 -0.84
CA SER A 61 9.54 5.33 -2.06
C SER A 61 9.28 3.89 -2.52
N GLU A 62 8.62 3.06 -1.71
CA GLU A 62 8.32 1.67 -2.06
C GLU A 62 7.22 1.60 -3.11
N THR A 63 6.26 2.52 -3.06
CA THR A 63 5.18 2.63 -4.05
C THR A 63 5.11 4.02 -4.67
N GLY A 64 4.95 4.10 -5.98
CA GLY A 64 4.97 5.37 -6.71
C GLY A 64 3.69 6.20 -6.59
N ASN A 65 3.83 7.50 -6.89
CA ASN A 65 2.73 8.47 -6.92
C ASN A 65 2.03 8.57 -8.29
N SER A 66 1.92 7.48 -9.03
CA SER A 66 1.21 7.49 -10.31
C SER A 66 0.64 6.11 -10.62
N ALA A 67 -0.37 6.06 -11.49
CA ALA A 67 -1.02 4.81 -11.85
C ALA A 67 -0.06 3.74 -12.43
N SER A 68 1.04 4.13 -13.06
CA SER A 68 2.04 3.22 -13.62
C SER A 68 3.17 2.85 -12.66
N ALA A 69 3.25 3.52 -11.51
CA ALA A 69 4.35 3.37 -10.56
C ALA A 69 3.90 2.87 -9.19
N ARG A 70 2.59 2.86 -8.91
CA ARG A 70 2.02 2.38 -7.65
C ARG A 70 1.95 0.87 -7.61
N ASP A 71 1.98 0.33 -6.41
CA ASP A 71 1.66 -1.07 -6.14
C ASP A 71 0.17 -1.34 -6.27
N VAL A 72 -0.15 -2.57 -6.65
CA VAL A 72 -1.51 -3.07 -6.80
C VAL A 72 -1.69 -4.34 -5.98
N ILE A 73 -2.56 -4.27 -4.98
CA ILE A 73 -3.03 -5.42 -4.21
C ILE A 73 -4.25 -6.00 -4.93
N MET A 74 -4.15 -7.23 -5.38
CA MET A 74 -5.08 -7.82 -6.34
C MET A 74 -6.25 -8.57 -5.70
N ASP A 75 -6.16 -8.94 -4.42
CA ASP A 75 -7.15 -9.79 -3.75
C ASP A 75 -7.48 -9.36 -2.32
N PHE A 76 -7.32 -8.07 -2.02
CA PHE A 76 -7.56 -7.51 -0.68
C PHE A 76 -8.91 -7.93 -0.08
N GLN A 77 -8.87 -8.56 1.09
CA GLN A 77 -10.04 -9.06 1.81
C GLN A 77 -10.40 -8.11 2.95
N GLN A 78 -11.28 -7.14 2.66
CA GLN A 78 -11.69 -6.17 3.67
C GLN A 78 -12.24 -6.82 4.95
N GLY A 79 -11.78 -6.32 6.11
CA GLY A 79 -12.13 -6.86 7.43
C GLY A 79 -11.27 -8.05 7.88
N THR A 80 -10.38 -8.52 7.01
CA THR A 80 -9.42 -9.60 7.27
C THR A 80 -8.00 -9.08 7.06
N ASP A 81 -7.71 -8.56 5.87
CA ASP A 81 -6.40 -8.03 5.50
C ASP A 81 -6.22 -6.61 6.00
N ARG A 82 -4.95 -6.20 6.13
CA ARG A 82 -4.58 -4.85 6.54
C ARG A 82 -3.39 -4.33 5.74
N ILE A 83 -3.28 -3.01 5.67
CA ILE A 83 -2.16 -2.29 5.08
C ILE A 83 -1.38 -1.62 6.21
N ASP A 84 -0.10 -1.96 6.36
CA ASP A 84 0.79 -1.33 7.34
C ASP A 84 1.50 -0.13 6.71
N LEU A 85 1.25 1.04 7.27
CA LEU A 85 1.94 2.30 6.95
C LEU A 85 2.64 2.89 8.18
N SER A 86 2.65 2.17 9.31
CA SER A 86 3.08 2.69 10.61
C SER A 86 4.57 2.97 10.70
N THR A 87 5.35 2.46 9.75
CA THR A 87 6.79 2.68 9.62
C THR A 87 7.12 3.92 8.80
N ILE A 88 6.17 4.43 8.00
CA ILE A 88 6.32 5.65 7.22
C ILE A 88 6.05 6.85 8.12
N ASP A 89 7.03 7.74 8.23
CA ASP A 89 6.85 9.01 8.94
C ASP A 89 5.91 9.94 8.17
N ALA A 90 4.72 10.14 8.71
CA ALA A 90 3.69 10.98 8.11
C ALA A 90 4.06 12.48 8.13
N SER A 91 5.15 12.93 8.78
CA SER A 91 5.51 14.34 8.72
C SER A 91 7.01 14.60 8.81
N SER A 92 7.64 14.84 7.65
CA SER A 92 9.04 15.29 7.56
C SER A 92 9.31 16.63 8.26
N ALA A 93 8.27 17.41 8.56
CA ALA A 93 8.33 18.70 9.25
C ALA A 93 8.33 18.59 10.78
N ARG A 94 8.04 17.41 11.34
CA ARG A 94 8.03 17.17 12.79
C ARG A 94 9.11 16.14 13.14
N ARG A 95 9.53 16.13 14.41
CA ARG A 95 10.47 15.11 14.90
C ARG A 95 9.68 13.90 15.37
N GLY A 96 10.11 12.71 14.96
CA GLY A 96 9.55 11.44 15.42
C GLY A 96 9.06 10.62 14.25
N ASN A 97 8.31 9.56 14.55
CA ASN A 97 7.51 8.85 13.57
C ASN A 97 6.07 9.32 13.75
N ASN A 98 5.62 10.22 12.89
CA ASN A 98 4.26 10.75 12.95
C ASN A 98 3.28 9.76 12.30
N VAL A 99 2.11 9.61 12.93
CA VAL A 99 1.05 8.69 12.50
C VAL A 99 0.17 9.38 11.47
N PHE A 100 -0.25 8.65 10.44
CA PHE A 100 -1.20 9.18 9.45
C PHE A 100 -2.59 9.39 10.03
N LEU A 101 -3.28 10.42 9.55
CA LEU A 101 -4.71 10.60 9.76
C LEU A 101 -5.51 10.00 8.59
N PHE A 102 -6.40 9.05 8.88
CA PHE A 102 -7.31 8.51 7.87
C PHE A 102 -8.52 9.43 7.64
N GLN A 103 -8.59 10.03 6.45
CA GLN A 103 -9.64 10.95 6.01
C GLN A 103 -10.81 10.26 5.28
N GLY A 104 -10.79 8.93 5.17
CA GLY A 104 -11.83 8.19 4.44
C GLY A 104 -11.86 8.57 2.97
N SER A 105 -13.05 8.82 2.43
CA SER A 105 -13.29 9.19 1.03
C SER A 105 -13.24 10.71 0.79
N ALA A 106 -12.42 11.46 1.54
CA ALA A 106 -12.28 12.90 1.35
C ALA A 106 -11.80 13.25 -0.07
N THR A 107 -12.27 14.39 -0.59
CA THR A 107 -11.95 14.84 -1.96
C THR A 107 -10.62 15.59 -2.06
N SER A 108 -10.00 15.94 -0.93
CA SER A 108 -8.72 16.66 -0.85
C SER A 108 -8.05 16.37 0.48
N PHE A 109 -6.72 16.49 0.53
CA PHE A 109 -5.98 16.56 1.79
C PHE A 109 -6.18 17.91 2.48
N GLY A 110 -6.13 17.88 3.80
CA GLY A 110 -6.16 19.05 4.66
C GLY A 110 -4.74 19.58 4.92
N THR A 111 -4.62 20.89 5.10
CA THR A 111 -3.32 21.54 5.33
C THR A 111 -2.96 21.66 6.82
N SER A 112 -3.71 20.98 7.70
CA SER A 112 -3.67 21.21 9.15
C SER A 112 -3.33 19.99 10.01
N ALA A 113 -3.33 18.79 9.43
CA ALA A 113 -2.99 17.55 10.14
C ALA A 113 -1.50 17.21 9.97
N ASP A 114 -1.01 16.22 10.72
CA ASP A 114 0.14 15.42 10.25
C ASP A 114 -0.29 14.65 9.00
N GLY A 115 0.64 13.97 8.30
CA GLY A 115 0.35 13.35 7.02
C GLY A 115 -0.98 12.59 7.00
N GLU A 116 -1.65 12.63 5.87
CA GLU A 116 -3.00 12.14 5.73
C GLU A 116 -3.06 11.01 4.71
N ILE A 117 -3.95 10.05 4.94
CA ILE A 117 -4.32 9.08 3.92
C ILE A 117 -5.81 9.17 3.62
N ARG A 118 -6.18 9.01 2.36
CA ARG A 118 -7.55 8.98 1.88
C ARG A 118 -7.68 7.98 0.75
N TYR A 119 -8.91 7.59 0.39
CA TYR A 119 -9.13 6.72 -0.77
C TYR A 119 -10.10 7.34 -1.78
N VAL A 120 -9.97 6.93 -3.04
CA VAL A 120 -10.85 7.28 -4.16
C VAL A 120 -11.18 6.02 -4.95
N HIS A 121 -12.37 5.99 -5.53
CA HIS A 121 -12.73 4.97 -6.51
C HIS A 121 -12.46 5.47 -7.93
N GLU A 122 -11.54 4.82 -8.63
CA GLU A 122 -11.20 5.13 -10.02
C GLU A 122 -11.01 3.85 -10.83
N ASN A 123 -11.63 3.77 -12.01
CA ASN A 123 -11.46 2.67 -12.95
C ASN A 123 -11.73 1.25 -12.38
N GLY A 124 -12.66 1.13 -11.42
CA GLY A 124 -12.97 -0.15 -10.77
C GLY A 124 -12.05 -0.52 -9.60
N MET A 125 -11.04 0.31 -9.32
CA MET A 125 -10.11 0.14 -8.19
C MET A 125 -10.44 1.10 -7.05
N THR A 126 -9.92 0.76 -5.87
CA THR A 126 -9.84 1.66 -4.72
C THR A 126 -8.40 2.12 -4.61
N VAL A 127 -8.15 3.40 -4.83
CA VAL A 127 -6.80 3.97 -4.78
C VAL A 127 -6.67 4.78 -3.51
N ILE A 128 -5.76 4.33 -2.66
CA ILE A 128 -5.32 5.01 -1.45
C ILE A 128 -4.25 6.00 -1.86
N TYR A 129 -4.40 7.23 -1.41
CA TYR A 129 -3.45 8.32 -1.60
C TYR A 129 -2.93 8.72 -0.23
N GLY A 130 -1.62 8.94 -0.10
CA GLY A 130 -1.02 9.49 1.11
C GLY A 130 -0.28 10.80 0.85
N ASP A 131 -0.35 11.71 1.81
CA ASP A 131 0.36 13.00 1.90
C ASP A 131 1.18 13.01 3.19
N THR A 132 2.43 13.47 3.13
CA THR A 132 3.42 13.49 4.22
C THR A 132 3.99 14.88 4.49
N ASP A 133 3.68 15.89 3.69
CA ASP A 133 4.28 17.23 3.81
C ASP A 133 3.26 18.37 3.97
N ARG A 134 1.97 18.02 4.08
CA ARG A 134 0.83 18.92 4.36
C ARG A 134 0.51 19.86 3.21
N ASP A 135 0.82 19.46 1.99
CA ASP A 135 0.28 20.16 0.84
C ASP A 135 -1.08 19.57 0.44
N SER A 136 -1.41 19.53 -0.84
CA SER A 136 -2.66 18.91 -1.31
C SER A 136 -2.40 17.89 -2.41
N THR A 137 -1.13 17.69 -2.74
CA THR A 137 -0.63 16.67 -3.62
C THR A 137 -0.33 15.41 -2.80
N PRO A 138 -0.64 14.23 -3.34
CA PRO A 138 -0.18 12.99 -2.75
C PRO A 138 1.32 12.79 -3.00
N GLU A 139 2.01 12.04 -2.13
CA GLU A 139 3.40 11.60 -2.32
C GLU A 139 3.50 10.12 -2.68
N PHE A 140 2.46 9.33 -2.41
CA PHE A 140 2.40 7.93 -2.79
C PHE A 140 0.96 7.46 -3.03
N GLN A 141 0.83 6.36 -3.75
CA GLN A 141 -0.46 5.71 -4.04
C GLN A 141 -0.36 4.21 -3.81
N ILE A 142 -1.45 3.58 -3.38
CA ILE A 142 -1.60 2.12 -3.35
C ILE A 142 -2.96 1.81 -3.96
N ALA A 143 -3.02 0.86 -4.89
CA ALA A 143 -4.28 0.43 -5.49
C ALA A 143 -4.73 -0.91 -4.95
N LEU A 144 -6.04 -1.04 -4.70
CA LEU A 144 -6.72 -2.30 -4.47
C LEU A 144 -7.56 -2.62 -5.70
N ASP A 145 -7.42 -3.83 -6.24
CA ASP A 145 -8.30 -4.31 -7.30
C ASP A 145 -9.69 -4.57 -6.70
N GLY A 146 -10.66 -3.74 -7.10
CA GLY A 146 -12.01 -3.72 -6.56
C GLY A 146 -12.40 -2.44 -5.81
N ILE A 147 -13.69 -2.33 -5.50
CA ILE A 147 -14.30 -1.17 -4.85
C ILE A 147 -14.58 -1.49 -3.38
N TYR A 148 -13.83 -0.87 -2.47
CA TYR A 148 -13.88 -1.10 -1.02
C TYR A 148 -14.22 0.18 -0.25
N THR A 149 -15.14 0.11 0.70
CA THR A 149 -15.40 1.25 1.59
C THR A 149 -14.46 1.19 2.78
N LEU A 150 -13.23 1.69 2.61
CA LEU A 150 -12.18 1.54 3.62
C LEU A 150 -12.48 2.30 4.91
N THR A 151 -12.04 1.73 6.01
CA THR A 151 -12.12 2.28 7.37
C THR A 151 -10.73 2.32 7.99
N SER A 152 -10.56 3.02 9.12
CA SER A 152 -9.28 3.00 9.83
C SER A 152 -8.88 1.61 10.34
N ALA A 153 -9.79 0.62 10.39
CA ALA A 153 -9.47 -0.74 10.80
C ALA A 153 -8.65 -1.49 9.73
N ASP A 154 -8.78 -1.09 8.47
CA ASP A 154 -8.08 -1.69 7.33
C ASP A 154 -6.58 -1.27 7.28
N PHE A 155 -6.14 -0.40 8.19
CA PHE A 155 -4.78 0.13 8.23
C PHE A 155 -4.12 -0.04 9.59
N ILE A 156 -2.80 -0.23 9.62
CA ILE A 156 -1.93 0.05 10.78
C ILE A 156 -1.24 1.38 10.49
N LEU A 157 -1.48 2.39 11.33
CA LEU A 157 -0.97 3.76 11.19
C LEU A 157 -0.13 4.16 12.41
#